data_AF-B8Y4R0-F1
#
_entry.id   AF-B8Y4R0-F1
#
_cell.length_a   1.000
_cell.length_b   1.000
_cell.length_c   1.000
_cell.angle_alpha   90.00
_cell.angle_beta   90.00
_cell.angle_gamma   90.00
#
_symmetry.space_group_name_H-M   'P 1'
#
loop_
_entity.id
_entity.type
_entity.pdbx_description
1 polymer ?
#
loop_
_entity_poly.entity_id
_entity_poly.type
_entity_poly.pdbx_seq_one_letter_code
_entity_poly.pdbx_strand_id
1 'polypeptide(L)'
;PVTQQRDAMFRGEKINTTEDRSVLHVALRAPHSAVIESDGKDVIPEVHAVLTKMGPFVDRIHSGEWRGHTGERIKNIVNIGIGGSDLGPAMAFEALRAYTHRELQFRFVSNVDGADLHEALRGLDPAETPFVIASKTFTTIEAITNATSARRWLLRGLEAGQEAVAKHFVALSTNAEKVAEFGINTDNMFEFWDWVGGRYSFDSAIGLSLMIAIGQEHFREMLAGFHLVDEHFRCAPPEENAPMLLGLLGHW
;
A
#
# COMPACT_ATOMS: atom_id res chain seq x y z
N PRO A 1 21.88 10.98 21.40
CA PRO A 1 21.44 9.69 21.98
C PRO A 1 20.32 9.07 21.15
N VAL A 2 20.27 7.74 21.02
CA VAL A 2 19.22 7.03 20.25
C VAL A 2 17.82 7.39 20.75
N THR A 3 17.64 7.51 22.07
CA THR A 3 16.38 7.91 22.71
C THR A 3 15.91 9.30 22.27
N GLN A 4 16.80 10.29 22.18
CA GLN A 4 16.46 11.64 21.72
C GLN A 4 16.01 11.65 20.24
N GLN A 5 16.70 10.89 19.39
CA GLN A 5 16.34 10.77 17.97
C GLN A 5 15.01 10.04 17.78
N ARG A 6 14.77 8.98 18.56
CA ARG A 6 13.47 8.31 18.63
C ARG A 6 12.38 9.31 19.02
N ASP A 7 12.56 10.03 20.13
CA ASP A 7 11.51 10.93 20.62
C ASP A 7 11.23 12.07 19.63
N ALA A 8 12.25 12.57 18.92
CA ALA A 8 12.09 13.52 17.82
C ALA A 8 11.28 12.92 16.65
N MET A 9 11.53 11.66 16.27
CA MET A 9 10.72 10.94 15.27
C MET A 9 9.24 10.88 15.67
N PHE A 10 8.95 10.45 16.91
CA PHE A 10 7.57 10.33 17.40
C PHE A 10 6.86 11.69 17.57
N ARG A 11 7.60 12.79 17.72
CA ARG A 11 7.05 14.16 17.71
C ARG A 11 6.81 14.72 16.30
N GLY A 12 7.20 14.00 15.25
CA GLY A 12 7.09 14.48 13.87
C GLY A 12 8.10 15.56 13.51
N GLU A 13 9.24 15.62 14.21
CA GLU A 13 10.33 16.50 13.82
C GLU A 13 10.93 16.05 12.48
N LYS A 14 11.50 17.02 11.73
CA LYS A 14 12.13 16.80 10.43
C LYS A 14 13.51 16.14 10.56
N ILE A 15 13.52 14.89 11.00
CA ILE A 15 14.76 14.11 11.21
C ILE A 15 15.37 13.58 9.90
N ASN A 16 14.63 13.59 8.79
CA ASN A 16 15.20 13.41 7.46
C ASN A 16 15.74 14.75 6.96
N THR A 17 16.94 15.09 7.42
CA THR A 17 17.55 16.41 7.23
C THR A 17 17.95 16.71 5.78
N THR A 18 18.23 15.68 4.98
CA THR A 18 18.61 15.88 3.57
C THR A 18 17.44 16.24 2.67
N GLU A 19 16.23 15.84 3.06
CA GLU A 19 15.01 16.15 2.31
C GLU A 19 14.08 17.13 3.04
N ASP A 20 14.46 17.60 4.23
CA ASP A 20 13.66 18.45 5.11
C ASP A 20 12.25 17.88 5.38
N ARG A 21 12.18 16.59 5.77
CA ARG A 21 10.92 15.86 5.99
C ARG A 21 10.82 15.18 7.35
N SER A 22 9.60 15.09 7.84
CA SER A 22 9.23 14.22 8.96
C SER A 22 9.34 12.74 8.58
N VAL A 23 9.52 11.86 9.56
CA VAL A 23 9.53 10.40 9.37
C VAL A 23 8.48 9.79 10.28
N LEU A 24 7.28 9.53 9.73
CA LEU A 24 6.07 9.33 10.54
C LEU A 24 5.29 8.05 10.23
N HIS A 25 5.94 6.99 9.77
CA HIS A 25 5.28 5.70 9.51
C HIS A 25 4.52 5.15 10.74
N VAL A 26 4.94 5.49 11.97
CA VAL A 26 4.20 5.17 13.21
C VAL A 26 2.78 5.77 13.26
N ALA A 27 2.52 6.87 12.56
CA ALA A 27 1.20 7.48 12.48
C ALA A 27 0.20 6.60 11.72
N LEU A 28 0.67 5.75 10.79
CA LEU A 28 -0.16 4.86 9.98
C LEU A 28 -0.89 3.79 10.80
N ARG A 29 -0.38 3.49 11.99
CA ARG A 29 -0.94 2.49 12.92
C ARG A 29 -1.31 3.06 14.29
N ALA A 30 -1.27 4.38 14.45
CA ALA A 30 -1.65 5.03 15.71
C ALA A 30 -3.19 5.01 15.91
N PRO A 31 -3.68 4.96 17.17
CA PRO A 31 -5.11 4.96 17.44
C PRO A 31 -5.76 6.28 17.05
N HIS A 32 -7.08 6.28 16.82
CA HIS A 32 -7.86 7.49 16.48
C HIS A 32 -7.72 8.63 17.51
N SER A 33 -7.41 8.31 18.76
CA SER A 33 -7.22 9.30 19.84
C SER A 33 -5.82 9.90 19.91
N ALA A 34 -4.87 9.40 19.10
CA ALA A 34 -3.54 9.98 19.04
C ALA A 34 -3.58 11.34 18.34
N VAL A 35 -2.58 12.17 18.65
CA VAL A 35 -2.32 13.42 17.94
C VAL A 35 -0.85 13.38 17.54
N ILE A 36 -0.59 13.40 16.23
CA ILE A 36 0.77 13.41 15.67
C ILE A 36 0.80 14.46 14.59
N GLU A 37 1.66 15.46 14.77
CA GLU A 37 1.73 16.60 13.87
C GLU A 37 2.88 16.46 12.86
N SER A 38 2.63 16.88 11.62
CA SER A 38 3.68 17.19 10.64
C SER A 38 3.41 18.59 10.11
N ASP A 39 4.42 19.46 10.14
CA ASP A 39 4.30 20.87 9.73
C ASP A 39 3.10 21.61 10.37
N GLY A 40 2.84 21.32 11.66
CA GLY A 40 1.78 21.96 12.45
C GLY A 40 0.36 21.46 12.14
N LYS A 41 0.22 20.32 11.45
CA LYS A 41 -1.06 19.69 11.13
C LYS A 41 -1.10 18.27 11.70
N ASP A 42 -2.15 17.96 12.45
CA ASP A 42 -2.43 16.59 12.88
C ASP A 42 -2.74 15.68 11.68
N VAL A 43 -1.95 14.61 11.53
CA VAL A 43 -2.05 13.70 10.39
C VAL A 43 -2.97 12.50 10.66
N ILE A 44 -3.31 12.25 11.93
CA ILE A 44 -4.08 11.07 12.35
C ILE A 44 -5.46 10.99 11.67
N PRO A 45 -6.25 12.09 11.57
CA PRO A 45 -7.55 12.04 10.91
C PRO A 45 -7.47 11.60 9.43
N GLU A 46 -6.44 12.04 8.70
CA GLU A 46 -6.27 11.72 7.29
C GLU A 46 -5.85 10.25 7.09
N VAL A 47 -4.97 9.74 7.95
CA VAL A 47 -4.61 8.32 8.00
C VAL A 47 -5.86 7.45 8.12
N HIS A 48 -6.68 7.73 9.13
CA HIS A 48 -7.87 6.96 9.40
C HIS A 48 -8.94 7.12 8.31
N ALA A 49 -9.03 8.29 7.67
CA ALA A 49 -9.91 8.49 6.53
C ALA A 49 -9.55 7.56 5.36
N VAL A 50 -8.27 7.43 5.02
CA VAL A 50 -7.81 6.52 3.96
C VAL A 50 -8.05 5.05 4.35
N LEU A 51 -7.65 4.63 5.56
CA LEU A 51 -7.88 3.26 6.03
C LEU A 51 -9.38 2.90 6.04
N THR A 52 -10.23 3.85 6.43
CA THR A 52 -11.69 3.69 6.41
C THR A 52 -12.23 3.64 4.98
N LYS A 53 -11.65 4.41 4.04
CA LYS A 53 -12.03 4.37 2.61
C LYS A 53 -11.67 3.04 1.96
N MET A 54 -10.55 2.42 2.35
CA MET A 54 -10.11 1.13 1.80
C MET A 54 -11.07 -0.02 2.14
N GLY A 55 -11.62 -0.04 3.37
CA GLY A 55 -12.50 -1.11 3.86
C GLY A 55 -13.68 -1.43 2.92
N PRO A 56 -14.57 -0.46 2.60
CA PRO A 56 -15.68 -0.69 1.69
C PRO A 56 -15.26 -1.11 0.27
N PHE A 57 -14.07 -0.74 -0.19
CA PHE A 57 -13.56 -1.26 -1.46
C PHE A 57 -13.20 -2.75 -1.35
N VAL A 58 -12.52 -3.15 -0.27
CA VAL A 58 -12.20 -4.55 0.02
C VAL A 58 -13.47 -5.39 0.16
N ASP A 59 -14.46 -4.90 0.93
CA ASP A 59 -15.72 -5.60 1.15
C ASP A 59 -16.48 -5.85 -0.17
N ARG A 60 -16.46 -4.88 -1.11
CA ARG A 60 -17.07 -5.04 -2.43
C ARG A 60 -16.35 -6.08 -3.30
N ILE A 61 -15.04 -6.21 -3.19
CA ILE A 61 -14.28 -7.27 -3.88
C ILE A 61 -14.69 -8.64 -3.31
N HIS A 62 -14.71 -8.77 -1.98
CA HIS A 62 -15.05 -10.03 -1.29
C HIS A 62 -16.48 -10.47 -1.51
N SER A 63 -17.45 -9.55 -1.40
CA SER A 63 -18.87 -9.83 -1.68
C SER A 63 -19.11 -10.13 -3.16
N GLY A 64 -18.20 -9.69 -4.03
CA GLY A 64 -18.35 -9.71 -5.48
C GLY A 64 -19.23 -8.58 -6.02
N GLU A 65 -19.65 -7.62 -5.21
CA GLU A 65 -20.33 -6.41 -5.72
C GLU A 65 -19.45 -5.65 -6.73
N TRP A 66 -18.14 -5.62 -6.48
CA TRP A 66 -17.19 -5.13 -7.48
C TRP A 66 -17.05 -6.17 -8.60
N ARG A 67 -17.51 -5.79 -9.78
CA ARG A 67 -17.44 -6.60 -11.00
C ARG A 67 -16.51 -5.98 -12.03
N GLY A 68 -15.90 -6.84 -12.84
CA GLY A 68 -15.17 -6.42 -14.03
C GLY A 68 -16.09 -5.75 -15.06
N HIS A 69 -15.50 -5.23 -16.13
CA HIS A 69 -16.19 -4.50 -17.19
C HIS A 69 -17.30 -5.33 -17.84
N THR A 70 -17.11 -6.66 -17.95
CA THR A 70 -18.09 -7.61 -18.51
C THR A 70 -19.13 -8.08 -17.50
N GLY A 71 -19.05 -7.64 -16.23
CA GLY A 71 -19.93 -8.09 -15.16
C GLY A 71 -19.42 -9.31 -14.38
N GLU A 72 -18.26 -9.85 -14.73
CA GLU A 72 -17.66 -11.01 -14.06
C GLU A 72 -17.16 -10.69 -12.64
N ARG A 73 -17.18 -11.70 -11.76
CA ARG A 73 -16.62 -11.57 -10.40
C ARG A 73 -15.10 -11.46 -10.49
N ILE A 74 -14.53 -10.57 -9.70
CA ILE A 74 -13.08 -10.52 -9.54
C ILE A 74 -12.56 -11.79 -8.87
N LYS A 75 -11.52 -12.37 -9.48
CA LYS A 75 -10.78 -13.52 -8.93
C LYS A 75 -9.28 -13.27 -8.80
N ASN A 76 -8.74 -12.28 -9.51
CA ASN A 76 -7.30 -12.04 -9.57
C ASN A 76 -6.99 -10.61 -9.17
N ILE A 77 -5.94 -10.38 -8.40
CA ILE A 77 -5.42 -9.04 -8.07
C ILE A 77 -3.96 -8.99 -8.49
N VAL A 78 -3.60 -8.01 -9.32
CA VAL A 78 -2.21 -7.78 -9.73
C VAL A 78 -1.72 -6.46 -9.14
N ASN A 79 -0.77 -6.52 -8.20
CA ASN A 79 -0.08 -5.35 -7.66
C ASN A 79 1.05 -4.96 -8.61
N ILE A 80 1.11 -3.69 -9.01
CA ILE A 80 2.19 -3.12 -9.83
C ILE A 80 2.83 -1.98 -9.06
N GLY A 81 4.08 -2.18 -8.62
CA GLY A 81 4.84 -1.19 -7.88
C GLY A 81 6.30 -1.59 -7.81
N ILE A 82 7.21 -0.68 -7.45
CA ILE A 82 8.63 -1.00 -7.33
C ILE A 82 9.16 -0.68 -5.94
N GLY A 83 10.12 -1.49 -5.46
CA GLY A 83 10.78 -1.30 -4.18
C GLY A 83 9.78 -1.35 -3.03
N GLY A 84 9.64 -0.24 -2.29
CA GLY A 84 8.72 -0.14 -1.16
C GLY A 84 7.24 -0.38 -1.49
N SER A 85 6.83 -0.06 -2.72
CA SER A 85 5.46 -0.27 -3.21
C SER A 85 5.13 -1.73 -3.56
N ASP A 86 6.10 -2.65 -3.44
CA ASP A 86 5.95 -4.05 -3.82
C ASP A 86 6.52 -5.01 -2.78
N LEU A 87 7.76 -4.80 -2.34
CA LEU A 87 8.46 -5.70 -1.41
C LEU A 87 7.70 -5.87 -0.09
N GLY A 88 7.16 -4.79 0.47
CA GLY A 88 6.36 -4.83 1.69
C GLY A 88 5.08 -5.65 1.53
N PRO A 89 4.19 -5.27 0.59
CA PRO A 89 2.98 -6.04 0.29
C PRO A 89 3.23 -7.51 -0.07
N ALA A 90 4.23 -7.80 -0.92
CA ALA A 90 4.57 -9.16 -1.33
C ALA A 90 5.07 -10.01 -0.14
N MET A 91 6.00 -9.47 0.66
CA MET A 91 6.50 -10.15 1.86
C MET A 91 5.37 -10.45 2.86
N ALA A 92 4.52 -9.45 3.13
CA ALA A 92 3.43 -9.61 4.09
C ALA A 92 2.36 -10.58 3.58
N PHE A 93 2.07 -10.60 2.28
CA PHE A 93 1.17 -11.59 1.67
C PHE A 93 1.71 -13.02 1.86
N GLU A 94 3.00 -13.23 1.62
CA GLU A 94 3.65 -14.52 1.82
C GLU A 94 3.60 -14.96 3.29
N ALA A 95 3.93 -14.05 4.22
CA ALA A 95 3.93 -14.32 5.65
C ALA A 95 2.52 -14.62 6.20
N LEU A 96 1.50 -13.93 5.70
CA LEU A 96 0.12 -14.03 6.15
C LEU A 96 -0.74 -14.93 5.24
N ARG A 97 -0.11 -15.73 4.38
CA ARG A 97 -0.80 -16.60 3.42
C ARG A 97 -1.84 -17.51 4.08
N ALA A 98 -1.69 -17.87 5.36
CA ALA A 98 -2.67 -18.68 6.09
C ALA A 98 -4.06 -18.00 6.21
N TYR A 99 -4.09 -16.67 6.27
CA TYR A 99 -5.28 -15.85 6.49
C TYR A 99 -5.94 -15.36 5.21
N THR A 100 -5.37 -15.69 4.04
CA THR A 100 -5.84 -15.15 2.78
C THR A 100 -7.14 -15.78 2.30
N HIS A 101 -8.00 -14.97 1.68
CA HIS A 101 -9.13 -15.41 0.87
C HIS A 101 -8.66 -16.32 -0.29
N ARG A 102 -8.88 -17.63 -0.15
CA ARG A 102 -8.35 -18.68 -1.05
C ARG A 102 -8.95 -18.67 -2.45
N GLU A 103 -10.12 -18.04 -2.59
CA GLU A 103 -10.82 -17.83 -3.84
C GLU A 103 -10.21 -16.72 -4.71
N LEU A 104 -9.30 -15.92 -4.14
CA LEU A 104 -8.58 -14.86 -4.84
C LEU A 104 -7.12 -15.27 -5.12
N GLN A 105 -6.64 -14.92 -6.30
CA GLN A 105 -5.25 -15.07 -6.71
C GLN A 105 -4.54 -13.73 -6.68
N PHE A 106 -3.32 -13.68 -6.14
CA PHE A 106 -2.52 -12.47 -6.05
C PHE A 106 -1.23 -12.63 -6.84
N ARG A 107 -0.85 -11.57 -7.57
CA ARG A 107 0.42 -11.46 -8.30
C ARG A 107 1.04 -10.11 -8.00
N PHE A 108 2.36 -10.08 -7.93
CA PHE A 108 3.17 -8.90 -7.62
C PHE A 108 4.14 -8.69 -8.77
N VAL A 109 4.14 -7.49 -9.35
CA VAL A 109 4.96 -7.12 -10.49
C VAL A 109 5.74 -5.88 -10.12
N SER A 110 7.06 -5.98 -10.18
CA SER A 110 7.95 -4.87 -9.81
C SER A 110 9.08 -4.59 -10.77
N ASN A 111 9.53 -5.59 -11.51
CA ASN A 111 10.60 -5.41 -12.46
C ASN A 111 10.07 -4.72 -13.73
N VAL A 112 10.86 -3.81 -14.30
CA VAL A 112 10.53 -3.14 -15.57
C VAL A 112 10.76 -4.07 -16.77
N ASP A 113 11.51 -5.16 -16.58
CA ASP A 113 11.60 -6.22 -17.57
C ASP A 113 10.20 -6.79 -17.86
N GLY A 114 9.79 -6.75 -19.13
CA GLY A 114 8.48 -7.19 -19.56
C GLY A 114 8.19 -8.66 -19.28
N ALA A 115 9.22 -9.47 -19.01
CA ALA A 115 9.05 -10.87 -18.58
C ALA A 115 8.26 -10.99 -17.26
N ASP A 116 8.46 -10.06 -16.31
CA ASP A 116 7.81 -10.11 -14.99
C ASP A 116 6.29 -9.94 -15.14
N LEU A 117 5.87 -8.88 -15.84
CA LEU A 117 4.46 -8.66 -16.14
C LEU A 117 3.88 -9.79 -17.01
N HIS A 118 4.62 -10.29 -18.00
CA HIS A 118 4.15 -11.37 -18.87
C HIS A 118 3.83 -12.64 -18.09
N GLU A 119 4.74 -13.08 -17.21
CA GLU A 119 4.53 -14.27 -16.39
C GLU A 119 3.44 -14.06 -15.33
N ALA A 120 3.34 -12.86 -14.74
CA ALA A 120 2.28 -12.55 -13.79
C ALA A 120 0.88 -12.62 -14.41
N LEU A 121 0.74 -12.23 -15.68
CA LEU A 121 -0.54 -12.22 -16.41
C LEU A 121 -0.89 -13.56 -17.06
N ARG A 122 0.04 -14.52 -17.08
CA ARG A 122 -0.16 -15.78 -17.78
C ARG A 122 -1.30 -16.59 -17.14
N GLY A 123 -2.29 -16.94 -17.97
CA GLY A 123 -3.45 -17.71 -17.55
C GLY A 123 -4.51 -16.91 -16.77
N LEU A 124 -4.33 -15.60 -16.61
CA LEU A 124 -5.36 -14.74 -16.03
C LEU A 124 -6.40 -14.35 -17.09
N ASP A 125 -7.66 -14.26 -16.67
CA ASP A 125 -8.74 -13.70 -17.47
C ASP A 125 -8.83 -12.17 -17.26
N PRO A 126 -8.69 -11.35 -18.32
CA PRO A 126 -8.89 -9.91 -18.25
C PRO A 126 -10.21 -9.48 -17.60
N ALA A 127 -11.31 -10.22 -17.81
CA ALA A 127 -12.63 -9.92 -17.25
C ALA A 127 -12.69 -10.00 -15.72
N GLU A 128 -11.76 -10.75 -15.11
CA GLU A 128 -11.76 -11.05 -13.68
C GLU A 128 -10.56 -10.44 -12.95
N THR A 129 -9.74 -9.62 -13.65
CA THR A 129 -8.41 -9.17 -13.18
C THR A 129 -8.31 -7.65 -13.10
N PRO A 130 -8.46 -7.06 -11.92
CA PRO A 130 -8.03 -5.70 -11.62
C PRO A 130 -6.55 -5.59 -11.25
N PHE A 131 -6.06 -4.35 -11.37
CA PHE A 131 -4.70 -3.92 -11.16
C PHE A 131 -4.66 -2.84 -10.08
N VAL A 132 -3.75 -3.00 -9.13
CA VAL A 132 -3.44 -2.02 -8.10
C VAL A 132 -2.13 -1.33 -8.47
N ILE A 133 -2.19 -0.06 -8.87
CA ILE A 133 -1.02 0.70 -9.32
C ILE A 133 -0.44 1.50 -8.16
N ALA A 134 0.72 1.10 -7.67
CA ALA A 134 1.36 1.63 -6.47
C ALA A 134 2.54 2.54 -6.82
N SER A 135 2.29 3.85 -6.97
CA SER A 135 3.32 4.86 -7.26
C SER A 135 2.93 6.22 -6.71
N LYS A 136 3.73 6.74 -5.77
CA LYS A 136 3.48 8.02 -5.08
C LYS A 136 3.24 9.17 -6.04
N THR A 137 4.19 9.37 -6.96
CA THR A 137 4.17 10.47 -7.93
C THR A 137 3.36 10.13 -9.17
N PHE A 138 3.03 8.85 -9.36
CA PHE A 138 2.46 8.30 -10.59
C PHE A 138 3.30 8.60 -11.85
N THR A 139 4.61 8.78 -11.67
CA THR A 139 5.57 9.08 -12.74
C THR A 139 6.77 8.14 -12.75
N THR A 140 6.86 7.21 -11.78
CA THR A 140 7.93 6.21 -11.73
C THR A 140 7.95 5.39 -13.00
N ILE A 141 9.08 5.39 -13.72
CA ILE A 141 9.19 4.85 -15.07
C ILE A 141 8.79 3.37 -15.10
N GLU A 142 9.29 2.59 -14.15
CA GLU A 142 9.05 1.15 -14.05
C GLU A 142 7.55 0.87 -13.82
N ALA A 143 6.96 1.52 -12.81
CA ALA A 143 5.54 1.33 -12.47
C ALA A 143 4.60 1.76 -13.60
N ILE A 144 4.85 2.91 -14.25
CA ILE A 144 3.99 3.43 -15.33
C ILE A 144 4.18 2.63 -16.63
N THR A 145 5.38 2.14 -16.91
CA THR A 145 5.63 1.24 -18.04
C THR A 145 4.85 -0.07 -17.87
N ASN A 146 4.88 -0.66 -16.68
CA ASN A 146 4.11 -1.86 -16.37
C ASN A 146 2.60 -1.58 -16.37
N ALA A 147 2.14 -0.50 -15.73
CA ALA A 147 0.72 -0.12 -15.72
C ALA A 147 0.17 0.09 -17.14
N THR A 148 0.92 0.80 -18.00
CA THR A 148 0.52 1.02 -19.40
C THR A 148 0.47 -0.28 -20.20
N SER A 149 1.38 -1.22 -19.91
CA SER A 149 1.41 -2.53 -20.55
C SER A 149 0.26 -3.42 -20.07
N ALA A 150 -0.03 -3.42 -18.77
CA ALA A 150 -1.20 -4.08 -18.19
C ALA A 150 -2.51 -3.52 -18.76
N ARG A 151 -2.63 -2.20 -18.91
CA ARG A 151 -3.79 -1.56 -19.55
C ARG A 151 -3.97 -2.05 -20.99
N ARG A 152 -2.89 -2.10 -21.77
CA ARG A 152 -2.95 -2.63 -23.15
C ARG A 152 -3.35 -4.11 -23.18
N TRP A 153 -2.84 -4.92 -22.25
CA TRP A 153 -3.22 -6.32 -22.14
C TRP A 153 -4.70 -6.47 -21.82
N LEU A 154 -5.21 -5.70 -20.84
CA LEU A 154 -6.62 -5.72 -20.45
C LEU A 154 -7.52 -5.33 -21.62
N LEU A 155 -7.29 -4.17 -22.23
CA LEU A 155 -8.16 -3.66 -23.30
C LEU A 155 -8.19 -4.57 -24.52
N ARG A 156 -7.04 -5.15 -24.89
CA ARG A 156 -6.98 -6.14 -25.98
C ARG A 156 -7.72 -7.42 -25.63
N GLY A 157 -7.55 -7.92 -24.42
CA GLY A 157 -8.18 -9.16 -23.98
C GLY A 157 -9.70 -9.05 -23.80
N LEU A 158 -10.19 -7.86 -23.44
CA LEU A 158 -11.62 -7.57 -23.34
C LEU A 158 -12.25 -7.13 -24.67
N GLU A 159 -11.45 -6.85 -25.69
CA GLU A 159 -11.87 -6.16 -26.92
C GLU A 159 -12.65 -4.86 -26.61
N ALA A 160 -12.22 -4.11 -25.59
CA ALA A 160 -12.91 -2.95 -25.03
C ALA A 160 -12.10 -1.65 -25.11
N GLY A 161 -12.78 -0.52 -24.96
CA GLY A 161 -12.18 0.81 -24.91
C GLY A 161 -11.79 1.26 -23.50
N GLN A 162 -11.42 2.54 -23.36
CA GLN A 162 -10.91 3.11 -22.11
C GLN A 162 -11.91 3.04 -20.95
N GLU A 163 -13.20 2.90 -21.22
CA GLU A 163 -14.25 2.71 -20.23
C GLU A 163 -14.04 1.48 -19.34
N ALA A 164 -13.29 0.46 -19.81
CA ALA A 164 -12.95 -0.70 -19.01
C ALA A 164 -11.93 -0.38 -17.89
N VAL A 165 -11.10 0.66 -18.06
CA VAL A 165 -10.04 1.01 -17.11
C VAL A 165 -10.61 1.35 -15.73
N ALA A 166 -11.70 2.11 -15.68
CA ALA A 166 -12.31 2.56 -14.43
C ALA A 166 -12.82 1.41 -13.52
N LYS A 167 -13.01 0.20 -14.07
CA LYS A 167 -13.43 -1.00 -13.34
C LYS A 167 -12.29 -1.95 -12.97
N HIS A 168 -11.15 -1.82 -13.65
CA HIS A 168 -10.02 -2.75 -13.54
C HIS A 168 -8.73 -2.11 -13.03
N PHE A 169 -8.71 -0.79 -12.78
CA PHE A 169 -7.53 -0.13 -12.24
C PHE A 169 -7.89 0.73 -11.04
N VAL A 170 -7.08 0.61 -9.99
CA VAL A 170 -7.09 1.48 -8.81
C VAL A 170 -5.67 2.00 -8.58
N ALA A 171 -5.55 3.15 -7.93
CA ALA A 171 -4.26 3.82 -7.74
C ALA A 171 -3.94 4.07 -6.27
N LEU A 172 -2.70 3.84 -5.88
CA LEU A 172 -2.13 4.22 -4.60
C LEU A 172 -1.14 5.36 -4.91
N SER A 173 -1.58 6.60 -4.74
CA SER A 173 -0.90 7.80 -5.27
C SER A 173 -1.42 9.07 -4.62
N THR A 174 -0.64 10.16 -4.72
CA THR A 174 -1.08 11.53 -4.38
C THR A 174 -1.35 12.39 -5.61
N ASN A 175 -1.15 11.86 -6.82
CA ASN A 175 -1.21 12.63 -8.07
C ASN A 175 -2.53 12.37 -8.81
N ALA A 176 -3.60 13.02 -8.34
CA ALA A 176 -4.94 12.86 -8.89
C ALA A 176 -5.02 13.18 -10.40
N GLU A 177 -4.26 14.18 -10.86
CA GLU A 177 -4.22 14.56 -12.28
C GLU A 177 -3.70 13.41 -13.15
N LYS A 178 -2.55 12.83 -12.79
CA LYS A 178 -1.96 11.71 -13.54
C LYS A 178 -2.78 10.42 -13.45
N VAL A 179 -3.43 10.18 -12.31
CA VAL A 179 -4.35 9.05 -12.13
C VAL A 179 -5.57 9.19 -13.03
N ALA A 180 -6.17 10.39 -13.10
CA ALA A 180 -7.29 10.67 -13.99
C ALA A 180 -6.88 10.60 -15.48
N GLU A 181 -5.71 11.15 -15.84
CA GLU A 181 -5.15 11.07 -17.19
C GLU A 181 -4.95 9.61 -17.65
N PHE A 182 -4.60 8.71 -16.73
CA PHE A 182 -4.48 7.29 -17.03
C PHE A 182 -5.84 6.61 -17.31
N GLY A 183 -6.94 7.20 -16.84
CA GLY A 183 -8.31 6.68 -16.97
C GLY A 183 -8.85 6.01 -15.69
N ILE A 184 -8.15 6.13 -14.56
CA ILE A 184 -8.59 5.59 -13.27
C ILE A 184 -9.61 6.56 -12.67
N ASN A 185 -10.73 6.03 -12.17
CA ASN A 185 -11.64 6.84 -11.37
C ASN A 185 -10.95 7.24 -10.06
N THR A 186 -10.83 8.55 -9.79
CA THR A 186 -10.18 9.11 -8.60
C THR A 186 -10.87 8.72 -7.30
N ASP A 187 -12.14 8.28 -7.33
CA ASP A 187 -12.79 7.67 -6.17
C ASP A 187 -12.07 6.38 -5.73
N ASN A 188 -11.42 5.68 -6.66
CA ASN A 188 -10.58 4.51 -6.41
C ASN A 188 -9.08 4.85 -6.34
N MET A 189 -8.76 6.10 -6.05
CA MET A 189 -7.42 6.52 -5.63
C MET A 189 -7.34 6.51 -4.10
N PHE A 190 -6.27 5.93 -3.56
CA PHE A 190 -6.00 5.88 -2.14
C PHE A 190 -4.67 6.59 -1.87
N GLU A 191 -4.72 7.63 -1.06
CA GLU A 191 -3.61 8.55 -0.85
C GLU A 191 -2.66 8.06 0.25
N PHE A 192 -1.42 8.52 0.19
CA PHE A 192 -0.43 8.36 1.25
C PHE A 192 0.56 9.51 1.22
N TRP A 193 1.25 9.80 2.32
CA TRP A 193 1.90 11.10 2.51
C TRP A 193 3.39 11.12 2.19
N ASP A 194 3.95 12.33 2.12
CA ASP A 194 5.36 12.59 1.84
C ASP A 194 6.29 12.00 2.91
N TRP A 195 5.90 12.10 4.18
CA TRP A 195 6.56 11.55 5.38
C TRP A 195 6.50 10.01 5.48
N VAL A 196 5.73 9.35 4.60
CA VAL A 196 5.77 7.90 4.43
C VAL A 196 6.89 7.56 3.45
N GLY A 197 8.00 7.05 4.00
CA GLY A 197 9.10 6.51 3.21
C GLY A 197 8.69 5.20 2.54
N GLY A 198 9.10 4.98 1.28
CA GLY A 198 8.64 3.81 0.51
C GLY A 198 8.86 2.47 1.21
N ARG A 199 10.03 2.24 1.81
CA ARG A 199 10.35 1.00 2.54
C ARG A 199 9.60 0.83 3.88
N TYR A 200 8.80 1.82 4.29
CA TYR A 200 7.99 1.85 5.51
C TYR A 200 6.52 2.15 5.18
N SER A 201 6.05 1.75 3.99
CA SER A 201 4.77 2.24 3.46
C SER A 201 3.66 1.22 3.44
N PHE A 202 3.91 -0.08 3.58
CA PHE A 202 2.89 -1.11 3.34
C PHE A 202 1.77 -1.14 4.39
N ASP A 203 1.94 -0.45 5.51
CA ASP A 203 0.93 -0.16 6.53
C ASP A 203 0.02 1.04 6.16
N SER A 204 0.33 1.76 5.08
CA SER A 204 -0.52 2.79 4.47
C SER A 204 -1.44 2.21 3.37
N ALA A 205 -1.99 3.09 2.52
CA ALA A 205 -2.68 2.70 1.28
C ALA A 205 -1.90 1.70 0.43
N ILE A 206 -0.56 1.74 0.44
CA ILE A 206 0.31 0.77 -0.28
C ILE A 206 -0.05 -0.68 0.07
N GLY A 207 -0.54 -0.95 1.28
CA GLY A 207 -1.00 -2.26 1.72
C GLY A 207 -2.34 -2.71 1.17
N LEU A 208 -2.98 -1.99 0.24
CA LEU A 208 -4.33 -2.33 -0.25
C LEU A 208 -4.42 -3.76 -0.79
N SER A 209 -3.43 -4.21 -1.57
CA SER A 209 -3.39 -5.59 -2.09
C SER A 209 -3.35 -6.62 -0.97
N LEU A 210 -2.59 -6.36 0.11
CA LEU A 210 -2.58 -7.20 1.31
C LEU A 210 -3.94 -7.15 2.03
N MET A 211 -4.55 -5.98 2.20
CA MET A 211 -5.86 -5.86 2.84
C MET A 211 -6.95 -6.61 2.06
N ILE A 212 -6.90 -6.61 0.72
CA ILE A 212 -7.78 -7.45 -0.10
C ILE A 212 -7.47 -8.93 0.16
N ALA A 213 -6.21 -9.31 0.33
CA ALA A 213 -5.82 -10.70 0.55
C ALA A 213 -6.34 -11.25 1.88
N ILE A 214 -6.18 -10.53 2.98
CA ILE A 214 -6.46 -11.03 4.35
C ILE A 214 -7.73 -10.43 4.97
N GLY A 215 -8.37 -9.46 4.32
CA GLY A 215 -9.53 -8.75 4.86
C GLY A 215 -9.18 -7.60 5.81
N GLN A 216 -10.13 -6.70 5.99
CA GLN A 216 -9.95 -5.47 6.77
C GLN A 216 -9.67 -5.73 8.26
N GLU A 217 -10.25 -6.79 8.83
CA GLU A 217 -10.08 -7.14 10.24
C GLU A 217 -8.64 -7.57 10.53
N HIS A 218 -8.12 -8.54 9.78
CA HIS A 218 -6.73 -8.99 9.93
C HIS A 218 -5.71 -7.90 9.57
N PHE A 219 -6.03 -7.02 8.62
CA PHE A 219 -5.16 -5.87 8.36
C PHE A 219 -5.11 -4.90 9.55
N ARG A 220 -6.26 -4.59 10.18
CA ARG A 220 -6.31 -3.75 11.40
C ARG A 220 -5.62 -4.43 12.59
N GLU A 221 -5.76 -5.74 12.74
CA GLU A 221 -5.05 -6.52 13.76
C GLU A 221 -3.52 -6.45 13.56
N MET A 222 -3.06 -6.58 12.31
CA MET A 222 -1.65 -6.39 11.97
C MET A 222 -1.18 -4.98 12.38
N LEU A 223 -1.91 -3.93 12.01
CA LEU A 223 -1.57 -2.55 12.40
C LEU A 223 -1.52 -2.38 13.93
N ALA A 224 -2.44 -3.00 14.67
CA ALA A 224 -2.42 -2.97 16.13
C ALA A 224 -1.15 -3.66 16.70
N GLY A 225 -0.69 -4.74 16.07
CA GLY A 225 0.60 -5.37 16.38
C GLY A 225 1.79 -4.45 16.15
N PHE A 226 1.81 -3.72 15.03
CA PHE A 226 2.83 -2.68 14.77
C PHE A 226 2.82 -1.60 15.86
N HIS A 227 1.63 -1.11 16.21
CA HIS A 227 1.49 -0.06 17.23
C HIS A 227 1.98 -0.52 18.61
N LEU A 228 1.71 -1.77 18.99
CA LEU A 228 2.21 -2.36 20.23
C LEU A 228 3.75 -2.31 20.29
N VAL A 229 4.41 -2.66 19.18
CA VAL A 229 5.88 -2.62 19.09
C VAL A 229 6.41 -1.19 19.07
N ASP A 230 5.70 -0.25 18.45
CA ASP A 230 6.06 1.17 18.48
C ASP A 230 6.02 1.74 19.89
N GLU A 231 4.97 1.45 20.65
CA GLU A 231 4.86 1.88 22.04
C GLU A 231 5.93 1.23 22.92
N HIS A 232 6.25 -0.04 22.69
CA HIS A 232 7.39 -0.70 23.34
C HIS A 232 8.70 0.02 23.02
N PHE A 233 8.96 0.32 21.74
CA PHE A 233 10.14 1.07 21.32
C PHE A 233 10.20 2.47 21.94
N ARG A 234 9.05 3.14 22.06
CA ARG A 234 8.89 4.49 22.60
C ARG A 234 9.10 4.55 24.12
N CYS A 235 8.59 3.57 24.86
CA CYS A 235 8.44 3.69 26.32
C CYS A 235 9.35 2.76 27.14
N ALA A 236 9.79 1.62 26.61
CA ALA A 236 10.61 0.69 27.38
C ALA A 236 11.99 1.27 27.73
N PRO A 237 12.54 0.98 28.94
CA PRO A 237 13.93 1.28 29.29
C PRO A 237 14.90 0.70 28.26
N PRO A 238 16.00 1.40 27.88
CA PRO A 238 16.90 0.94 26.83
C PRO A 238 17.41 -0.51 26.97
N GLU A 239 17.67 -0.94 28.19
CA GLU A 239 18.13 -2.29 28.57
C GLU A 239 17.07 -3.39 28.39
N GLU A 240 15.80 -3.02 28.26
CA GLU A 240 14.64 -3.93 28.02
C GLU A 240 14.00 -3.68 26.65
N ASN A 241 14.52 -2.72 25.89
CA ASN A 241 13.94 -2.27 24.63
C ASN A 241 14.40 -3.16 23.48
N ALA A 242 13.64 -4.23 23.21
CA ALA A 242 13.94 -5.21 22.16
C ALA A 242 14.39 -4.61 20.81
N PRO A 243 13.70 -3.61 20.20
CA PRO A 243 14.20 -2.97 18.98
C PRO A 243 15.54 -2.26 19.14
N MET A 244 15.78 -1.56 20.26
CA MET A 244 17.08 -0.92 20.52
C MET A 244 18.19 -1.96 20.70
N LEU A 245 17.96 -3.01 21.49
CA LEU A 245 18.91 -4.09 21.70
C LEU A 245 19.28 -4.76 20.38
N LEU A 246 18.29 -5.07 19.54
CA LEU A 246 18.54 -5.64 18.21
C LEU A 246 19.35 -4.69 17.32
N GLY A 247 19.05 -3.39 17.35
CA GLY A 247 19.82 -2.39 16.61
C GLY A 247 21.27 -2.26 17.08
N LEU A 248 21.51 -2.34 18.40
CA LEU A 248 22.86 -2.33 18.98
C LEU A 248 23.63 -3.60 18.64
N LEU A 249 22.98 -4.77 18.66
CA LEU A 249 23.58 -6.03 18.24
C LEU A 249 23.95 -6.05 16.75
N GLY A 250 23.16 -5.39 15.89
CA GLY A 250 23.51 -5.26 14.48
C GLY A 250 24.66 -4.27 14.22
N HIS A 251 24.91 -3.33 15.15
CA HIS A 251 26.03 -2.40 15.08
C HIS A 251 27.35 -3.01 15.56
N TRP A 252 27.29 -3.89 16.56
CA TRP A 252 28.43 -4.61 17.14
C TRP A 252 28.99 -5.65 16.17
#